data_AF-A0A813J555-F1
#
_entry.id   AF-A0A813J555-F1
#
_cell.length_a   1.000
_cell.length_b   1.000
_cell.length_c   1.000
_cell.angle_alpha   90.00
_cell.angle_beta   90.00
_cell.angle_gamma   90.00
#
_symmetry.space_group_name_H-M   'P 1'
#
loop_
_entity.id
_entity.type
_entity.pdbx_description
1 polymer ?
#
loop_
_entity_poly.entity_id
_entity_poly.type
_entity_poly.pdbx_seq_one_letter_code
_entity_poly.pdbx_strand_id
1 'polypeptide(L)'
;DWSRTWQQEGDGSGKEDQLRSPFLDTEFEEARKEGLIPDSETTRNLGGSWSALTEAGEATNLNLVHLKGVDATDVEDLTRAEMQGREETIHAMTALRAKVPGFENAKLRNFGMTIGTRDSRKIVGRHNLTSE
;
A
#
# COMPACT_ATOMS: atom_id res chain seq x y z
N ASP A 1 -4.76 -9.91 -7.28
CA ASP A 1 -3.52 -9.15 -7.46
C ASP A 1 -3.90 -7.68 -7.47
N TRP A 2 -3.48 -6.91 -6.47
CA TRP A 2 -3.85 -5.48 -6.35
C TRP A 2 -2.78 -4.56 -6.99
N SER A 3 -1.67 -5.12 -7.47
CA SER A 3 -0.58 -4.35 -8.05
C SER A 3 -0.82 -4.07 -9.54
N ARG A 4 -1.41 -2.90 -9.82
CA ARG A 4 -1.37 -2.15 -11.11
C ARG A 4 -2.62 -2.15 -12.01
N THR A 5 -3.83 -2.40 -11.47
CA THR A 5 -5.04 -2.51 -12.33
C THR A 5 -6.27 -1.73 -11.88
N TRP A 6 -6.12 -0.73 -11.02
CA TRP A 6 -7.24 0.18 -10.72
C TRP A 6 -7.25 1.35 -11.70
N GLN A 7 -8.04 1.22 -12.77
CA GLN A 7 -8.45 2.35 -13.60
C GLN A 7 -9.73 2.93 -13.00
N GLN A 8 -9.68 4.18 -12.54
CA GLN A 8 -10.85 4.89 -12.07
C GLN A 8 -11.64 5.39 -13.29
N GLU A 9 -12.81 4.80 -13.55
CA GLU A 9 -13.76 5.32 -14.52
C GLU A 9 -14.68 6.33 -13.83
N GLY A 10 -14.64 7.59 -14.26
CA GLY A 10 -15.59 8.62 -13.84
C GLY A 10 -16.96 8.45 -14.50
N ASP A 11 -17.93 9.28 -14.11
CA ASP A 11 -19.30 9.27 -14.66
C ASP A 11 -19.41 9.74 -16.14
N GLY A 12 -18.29 9.97 -16.82
CA GLY A 12 -18.21 10.48 -18.18
C GLY A 12 -18.58 11.96 -18.33
N SER A 13 -18.82 12.68 -17.23
CA SER A 13 -19.15 14.11 -17.26
C SER A 13 -17.93 15.03 -17.30
N GLY A 14 -16.72 14.48 -17.13
CA GLY A 14 -15.45 15.21 -17.10
C GLY A 14 -15.21 16.05 -15.83
N LYS A 15 -16.16 16.04 -14.88
CA LYS A 15 -16.05 16.81 -13.62
C LYS A 15 -14.97 16.27 -12.69
N GLU A 16 -14.71 14.96 -12.77
CA GLU A 16 -13.79 14.25 -11.88
C GLU A 16 -12.37 14.11 -12.47
N ASP A 17 -12.19 14.42 -13.76
CA ASP A 17 -10.92 14.26 -14.49
C ASP A 17 -9.78 15.11 -13.91
N GLN A 18 -10.12 16.21 -13.23
CA GLN A 18 -9.16 17.12 -12.59
C GLN A 18 -8.89 16.75 -11.13
N LEU A 19 -9.65 15.82 -10.55
CA LEU A 19 -9.47 15.40 -9.17
C LEU A 19 -8.34 14.37 -9.08
N ARG A 20 -7.43 14.56 -8.12
CA ARG A 20 -6.43 13.53 -7.84
C ARG A 20 -7.10 12.33 -7.20
N SER A 21 -6.80 11.15 -7.76
CA SER A 21 -7.26 9.90 -7.18
C SER A 21 -6.70 9.70 -5.77
N PRO A 22 -7.47 9.14 -4.83
CA PRO A 22 -6.94 8.73 -3.53
C PRO A 22 -6.05 7.49 -3.62
N PHE A 23 -6.02 6.80 -4.76
CA PHE A 23 -5.16 5.66 -5.03
C PHE A 23 -3.75 6.12 -5.43
N LEU A 24 -2.76 5.60 -4.74
CA LEU A 24 -1.34 5.92 -4.85
C LEU A 24 -0.61 4.69 -5.40
N ASP A 25 -0.13 4.78 -6.62
CA ASP A 25 0.69 3.72 -7.28
C ASP A 25 1.73 4.39 -8.17
N THR A 26 1.28 5.31 -9.03
CA THR A 26 2.13 6.13 -9.90
C THR A 26 3.21 6.86 -9.10
N GLU A 27 2.87 7.45 -7.95
CA GLU A 27 3.80 8.17 -7.09
C GLU A 27 4.91 7.27 -6.54
N PHE A 28 4.58 6.03 -6.17
CA PHE A 28 5.58 5.06 -5.72
C PHE A 28 6.45 4.58 -6.88
N GLU A 29 5.88 4.44 -8.08
CA GLU A 29 6.64 4.09 -9.28
C GLU A 29 7.64 5.18 -9.67
N GLU A 30 7.21 6.43 -9.68
CA GLU A 30 8.08 7.58 -9.95
C GLU A 30 9.19 7.69 -8.89
N ALA A 31 8.85 7.52 -7.61
CA ALA A 31 9.84 7.56 -6.54
C ALA A 31 10.93 6.48 -6.70
N ARG A 32 10.58 5.28 -7.16
CA ARG A 32 11.55 4.22 -7.50
C ARG A 32 12.40 4.60 -8.72
N LYS A 33 11.77 5.09 -9.81
CA LYS A 33 12.47 5.51 -11.04
C LYS A 33 13.51 6.59 -10.79
N GLU A 34 13.23 7.50 -9.86
CA GLU A 34 14.15 8.58 -9.46
C GLU A 34 15.15 8.17 -8.38
N GLY A 35 15.10 6.92 -7.88
CA GLY A 35 16.01 6.42 -6.87
C GLY A 35 15.78 6.99 -5.46
N LEU A 36 14.61 7.57 -5.19
CA LEU A 36 14.25 8.11 -3.87
C LEU A 36 13.99 6.99 -2.85
N ILE A 37 13.52 5.84 -3.33
CA ILE A 37 13.35 4.61 -2.57
C ILE A 37 13.98 3.44 -3.34
N PRO A 38 14.39 2.35 -2.66
CA PRO A 38 14.95 1.18 -3.31
C PRO A 38 13.99 0.60 -4.35
N ASP A 39 14.51 0.05 -5.43
CA ASP A 39 13.72 -0.74 -6.40
C ASP A 39 13.85 -2.24 -6.09
N SER A 40 13.32 -2.66 -4.94
CA SER A 40 13.31 -4.05 -4.46
C SER A 40 11.97 -4.73 -4.77
N GLU A 41 11.90 -6.05 -4.59
CA GLU A 41 10.64 -6.78 -4.72
C GLU A 41 9.57 -6.27 -3.75
N THR A 42 9.97 -5.85 -2.56
CA THR A 42 9.06 -5.42 -1.49
C THR A 42 8.59 -3.99 -1.67
N THR A 43 9.47 -3.08 -2.08
CA THR A 43 9.06 -1.71 -2.40
C THR A 43 8.17 -1.64 -3.63
N ARG A 44 8.25 -2.61 -4.56
CA ARG A 44 7.34 -2.74 -5.71
C ARG A 44 5.91 -3.13 -5.33
N ASN A 45 5.69 -3.64 -4.11
CA ASN A 45 4.36 -3.90 -3.58
C ASN A 45 3.78 -2.68 -2.81
N LEU A 46 4.50 -1.55 -2.77
CA LEU A 46 3.96 -0.30 -2.25
C LEU A 46 2.88 0.22 -3.20
N GLY A 47 1.69 0.46 -2.65
CA GLY A 47 0.56 1.03 -3.35
C GLY A 47 -0.73 0.81 -2.57
N GLY A 48 -1.74 1.63 -2.83
CA GLY A 48 -3.01 1.56 -2.10
C GLY A 48 -3.70 2.91 -2.00
N SER A 49 -4.71 3.02 -1.14
CA SER A 49 -5.48 4.26 -0.98
C SER A 49 -5.41 4.81 0.43
N TRP A 50 -5.60 6.12 0.55
CA TRP A 50 -6.03 6.75 1.80
C TRP A 50 -7.56 6.95 1.76
N SER A 51 -8.24 6.84 2.90
CA SER A 51 -9.72 6.83 2.92
C SER A 51 -10.36 8.05 3.59
N ALA A 52 -9.60 8.84 4.37
CA ALA A 52 -10.14 10.02 5.02
C ALA A 52 -9.05 11.03 5.41
N LEU A 53 -9.37 12.31 5.31
CA LEU A 53 -8.59 13.43 5.83
C LEU A 53 -9.40 14.12 6.92
N THR A 54 -8.79 14.37 8.08
CA THR A 54 -9.41 15.21 9.11
C THR A 54 -9.29 16.69 8.72
N GLU A 55 -10.10 17.56 9.36
CA GLU A 55 -9.96 19.02 9.18
C GLU A 55 -8.57 19.54 9.57
N ALA A 56 -7.88 18.83 10.47
CA ALA A 56 -6.51 19.14 10.88
C ALA A 56 -5.45 18.66 9.87
N GLY A 57 -5.86 18.03 8.76
CA GLY A 57 -4.96 17.52 7.72
C GLY A 57 -4.35 16.15 8.00
N GLU A 58 -4.91 15.38 8.95
CA GLU A 58 -4.43 14.02 9.20
C GLU A 58 -5.02 13.05 8.17
N ALA A 59 -4.16 12.47 7.34
CA ALA A 59 -4.54 11.33 6.49
C ALA A 59 -4.67 10.09 7.37
N THR A 60 -5.88 9.57 7.44
CA THR A 60 -6.21 8.36 8.22
C THR A 60 -6.47 7.19 7.27
N ASN A 61 -6.18 5.97 7.75
CA ASN A 61 -6.39 4.71 7.04
C ASN A 61 -5.61 4.61 5.72
N LEU A 62 -4.28 4.70 5.79
CA LEU A 62 -3.41 4.41 4.65
C LEU A 62 -3.02 2.92 4.68
N ASN A 63 -3.45 2.16 3.68
CA ASN A 63 -3.06 0.77 3.50
C ASN A 63 -2.15 0.65 2.28
N LEU A 64 -0.85 0.90 2.47
CA LEU A 64 0.11 1.07 1.37
C LEU A 64 1.15 -0.06 1.29
N VAL A 65 1.41 -0.75 2.39
CA VAL A 65 2.48 -1.75 2.50
C VAL A 65 1.88 -3.14 2.48
N HIS A 66 2.21 -3.92 1.46
CA HIS A 66 1.71 -5.27 1.27
C HIS A 66 2.87 -6.25 1.14
N LEU A 67 3.02 -7.15 2.10
CA LEU A 67 4.04 -8.20 2.06
C LEU A 67 3.42 -9.51 1.54
N LYS A 68 4.09 -10.13 0.56
CA LYS A 68 3.70 -11.41 -0.03
C LYS A 68 4.66 -12.51 0.45
N GLY A 69 4.20 -13.75 0.42
CA GLY A 69 5.05 -14.91 0.75
C GLY A 69 5.36 -15.10 2.23
N VAL A 70 4.52 -14.55 3.13
CA VAL A 70 4.65 -14.70 4.58
C VAL A 70 3.70 -15.81 5.06
N ASP A 71 4.24 -16.84 5.71
CA ASP A 71 3.44 -17.83 6.43
C ASP A 71 3.03 -17.28 7.80
N ALA A 72 1.76 -16.89 7.93
CA ALA A 72 1.20 -16.39 9.17
C ALA A 72 1.15 -17.42 10.32
N THR A 73 1.55 -18.67 10.07
CA THR A 73 1.59 -19.73 11.07
C THR A 73 3.00 -20.06 11.56
N ASP A 74 4.01 -19.42 10.97
CA ASP A 74 5.38 -19.43 11.43
C ASP A 74 5.71 -18.11 12.15
N VAL A 75 6.15 -18.21 13.40
CA VAL A 75 6.50 -17.05 14.23
C VAL A 75 7.76 -16.33 13.74
N GLU A 76 8.72 -17.05 13.14
CA GLU A 76 9.93 -16.44 12.59
C GLU A 76 9.59 -15.63 11.34
N ASP A 77 8.68 -16.15 10.51
CA ASP A 77 8.19 -15.45 9.32
C ASP A 77 7.40 -14.18 9.70
N LEU A 78 6.49 -14.27 10.67
CA LEU A 78 5.79 -13.11 11.19
C LEU A 78 6.75 -12.05 11.74
N THR A 79 7.78 -12.44 12.49
CA THR A 79 8.78 -11.52 13.03
C THR A 79 9.54 -10.80 11.91
N ARG A 80 9.98 -11.55 10.89
CA ARG A 80 10.63 -10.99 9.71
C ARG A 80 9.72 -10.01 8.97
N ALA A 81 8.46 -10.38 8.78
CA ALA A 81 7.46 -9.57 8.09
C ALA A 81 7.16 -8.26 8.86
N GLU A 82 7.12 -8.29 10.20
CA GLU A 82 6.94 -7.07 11.00
C GLU A 82 8.12 -6.11 10.88
N MET A 83 9.36 -6.62 10.88
CA MET A 83 10.56 -5.80 10.69
C MET A 83 10.58 -5.18 9.30
N GLN A 84 10.32 -6.01 8.28
CA GLN A 84 10.29 -5.57 6.89
C GLN A 84 9.16 -4.55 6.65
N GLY A 85 7.96 -4.79 7.16
CA GLY A 85 6.83 -3.86 7.02
C GLY A 85 7.12 -2.48 7.62
N ARG A 86 7.90 -2.41 8.70
CA ARG A 86 8.35 -1.15 9.31
C ARG A 86 9.36 -0.44 8.42
N GLU A 87 10.31 -1.15 7.84
CA GLU A 87 11.27 -0.59 6.87
C GLU A 87 10.54 -0.03 5.63
N GLU A 88 9.63 -0.82 5.05
CA GLU A 88 8.81 -0.41 3.91
C GLU A 88 7.90 0.78 4.22
N THR A 89 7.42 0.91 5.46
CA THR A 89 6.67 2.09 5.91
C THR A 89 7.52 3.37 5.85
N ILE A 90 8.82 3.28 6.17
CA ILE A 90 9.73 4.43 6.04
C ILE A 90 9.95 4.78 4.58
N HIS A 91 10.11 3.80 3.69
CA HIS A 91 10.17 4.05 2.24
C HIS A 91 8.89 4.69 1.73
N ALA A 92 7.72 4.19 2.14
CA ALA A 92 6.45 4.78 1.78
C ALA A 92 6.37 6.26 2.21
N MET A 93 6.76 6.58 3.45
CA MET A 93 6.80 7.96 3.93
C MET A 93 7.75 8.86 3.12
N THR A 94 8.91 8.35 2.70
CA THR A 94 9.85 9.08 1.84
C THR A 94 9.23 9.40 0.47
N ALA A 95 8.60 8.40 -0.17
CA ALA A 95 7.93 8.59 -1.45
C ALA A 95 6.75 9.57 -1.34
N LEU A 96 5.90 9.43 -0.31
CA LEU A 96 4.76 10.32 -0.07
C LEU A 96 5.19 11.78 0.03
N ARG A 97 6.21 12.08 0.86
CA ARG A 97 6.72 13.45 1.03
C ARG A 97 7.27 14.06 -0.25
N ALA A 98 7.81 13.24 -1.14
CA ALA A 98 8.43 13.71 -2.38
C ALA A 98 7.43 13.83 -3.54
N LYS A 99 6.36 13.02 -3.55
CA LYS A 99 5.50 12.83 -4.73
C LYS A 99 4.04 13.21 -4.55
N VAL A 100 3.55 13.22 -3.31
CA VAL A 100 2.13 13.52 -3.02
C VAL A 100 2.01 14.95 -2.49
N PRO A 101 1.34 15.87 -3.22
CA PRO A 101 1.11 17.22 -2.73
C PRO A 101 0.32 17.23 -1.43
N GLY A 102 0.74 18.08 -0.50
CA GLY A 102 0.19 18.15 0.85
C GLY A 102 0.85 17.19 1.85
N PHE A 103 1.70 16.26 1.39
CA PHE A 103 2.45 15.34 2.25
C PHE A 103 3.90 15.78 2.50
N GLU A 104 4.34 16.93 2.00
CA GLU A 104 5.73 17.39 2.03
C GLU A 104 6.31 17.40 3.47
N ASN A 105 5.47 17.78 4.43
CA ASN A 105 5.81 17.83 5.86
C ASN A 105 5.15 16.71 6.68
N ALA A 106 4.60 15.69 6.04
CA ALA A 106 3.87 14.61 6.71
C ALA A 106 4.75 13.90 7.74
N LYS A 107 4.16 13.59 8.90
CA LYS A 107 4.82 12.83 9.97
C LYS A 107 4.03 11.57 10.25
N LEU A 108 4.74 10.47 10.45
CA LEU A 108 4.13 9.21 10.85
C LEU A 108 3.66 9.34 12.30
N ARG A 109 2.34 9.35 12.51
CA ARG A 109 1.74 9.44 13.86
C ARG A 109 1.63 8.07 14.52
N ASN A 110 1.08 7.11 13.79
CA ASN A 110 0.94 5.72 14.21
C ASN A 110 0.95 4.80 12.98
N PHE A 111 1.06 3.50 13.22
CA PHE A 111 0.81 2.43 12.25
C PHE A 111 0.34 1.19 13.01
N GLY A 112 -0.07 0.15 12.28
CA GLY A 112 -0.52 -1.10 12.89
C GLY A 112 0.53 -1.68 13.86
N MET A 113 0.09 -2.07 15.05
CA MET A 113 1.00 -2.65 16.06
C MET A 113 1.57 -3.99 15.60
N THR A 114 0.77 -4.76 14.88
CA THR A 114 1.08 -6.08 14.33
C THR A 114 0.76 -6.10 12.83
N ILE A 115 1.43 -6.98 12.09
CA ILE A 115 1.08 -7.19 10.68
C ILE A 115 -0.29 -7.86 10.55
N GLY A 116 -1.12 -7.35 9.63
CA GLY A 116 -2.39 -7.96 9.30
C GLY A 116 -2.20 -9.10 8.30
N THR A 117 -2.70 -10.29 8.62
CA THR A 117 -2.60 -11.47 7.76
C THR A 117 -3.94 -11.76 7.09
N ARG A 118 -3.93 -11.90 5.77
CA ARG A 118 -5.16 -12.13 4.99
C ARG A 118 -5.51 -13.61 4.89
N ASP A 119 -4.60 -14.42 4.38
CA ASP A 119 -4.77 -15.87 4.22
C ASP A 119 -3.40 -16.56 4.41
N SER A 120 -3.34 -17.61 5.22
CA SER A 120 -2.19 -18.54 5.29
C SER A 120 -2.60 -20.00 5.10
N ARG A 121 -3.85 -20.35 5.42
CA ARG A 121 -4.45 -21.67 5.19
C ARG A 121 -5.87 -21.52 4.69
N LYS A 122 -6.26 -22.39 3.76
CA LYS A 122 -7.63 -22.50 3.25
C LYS A 122 -8.19 -23.88 3.58
N ILE A 123 -9.50 -23.95 3.81
CA ILE A 123 -10.19 -25.24 3.98
C ILE A 123 -10.15 -25.99 2.65
N VAL A 124 -9.92 -27.30 2.70
CA VAL A 124 -10.08 -28.17 1.52
C VAL A 124 -11.58 -28.42 1.32
N GLY A 125 -12.18 -27.71 0.37
CA GLY A 125 -13.58 -27.86 0.01
C GLY A 125 -13.84 -29.12 -0.82
N ARG A 126 -15.10 -29.58 -0.87
CA ARG A 126 -15.52 -30.63 -1.81
C ARG A 126 -15.37 -30.20 -3.28
N HIS A 127 -15.43 -28.90 -3.52
CA HIS A 127 -15.17 -28.27 -4.79
C HIS A 127 -14.31 -27.03 -4.53
N ASN A 128 -13.24 -26.87 -5.30
CA ASN A 128 -12.38 -25.70 -5.26
C ASN A 128 -12.57 -24.93 -6.56
N LEU A 129 -12.76 -23.61 -6.45
CA LEU A 129 -12.72 -22.74 -7.63
C LEU A 129 -11.30 -22.77 -8.19
N THR A 130 -11.18 -23.25 -9.42
CA THR A 130 -9.95 -23.20 -10.21
C THR A 130 -9.97 -21.93 -11.06
N SER A 131 -8.81 -21.34 -11.29
CA SER A 131 -8.69 -20.19 -12.19
C SER A 131 -8.84 -20.65 -13.65
N GLU A 132 -10.06 -20.72 -14.13
CA GLU A 132 -10.40 -20.72 -15.57
C GLU A 132 -11.37 -19.58 -15.87
#